data_AF-A0A2M7RLX1-F1
#
_entry.id   AF-A0A2M7RLX1-F1
#
_cell.length_a   1.000
_cell.length_b   1.000
_cell.length_c   1.000
_cell.angle_alpha   90.00
_cell.angle_beta   90.00
_cell.angle_gamma   90.00
#
_symmetry.space_group_name_H-M   'P 1'
#
loop_
_entity.id
_entity.type
_entity.pdbx_description
1 polymer ?
#
loop_
_entity_poly.entity_id
_entity_poly.type
_entity_poly.pdbx_seq_one_letter_code
_entity_poly.pdbx_strand_id
1 'polypeptide(L)'
;PVDVHGYTDSGGGPVAGTANVSVEAESPGSGYNVGPSSFTIPAFSGTDKYSKVTGENTAAMSGGETKEVSVVTTADINNAKNDFSKEVVDAAKKEAKDKVKKDYTLKDEALKVEVISNTASNAAGDTVDQFTVKINAKVQAVSYKEDNLKKAYAKKAENEGGGIKNVVDDGYDKAKTTVSALDMEKGTFDIDFIADIYLSSILDVNMIKDELIGQTENKSKDFIMGQEGVTDVSFKFWPSFLKRIPRIKSHIKIKAEVSKVETDEPVEEKNQSG
;
A
#
# COMPACT_ATOMS: atom_id res chain seq x y z
N PRO A 1 36.05 -44.92 31.59
CA PRO A 1 36.64 -46.26 31.81
C PRO A 1 35.89 -46.89 32.99
N VAL A 2 35.54 -48.17 32.87
CA VAL A 2 34.90 -48.94 33.94
C VAL A 2 35.88 -50.01 34.40
N ASP A 3 36.09 -50.13 35.71
CA ASP A 3 36.91 -51.20 36.28
C ASP A 3 36.01 -52.42 36.56
N VAL A 4 36.34 -53.55 35.94
CA VAL A 4 35.65 -54.84 36.13
C VAL A 4 36.44 -55.69 37.11
N HIS A 5 35.80 -56.07 38.21
CA HIS A 5 36.42 -56.88 39.26
C HIS A 5 36.17 -58.38 39.02
N GLY A 6 37.18 -59.16 38.64
CA GLY A 6 37.22 -60.63 38.69
C GLY A 6 38.01 -61.13 39.90
N TYR A 7 38.32 -62.42 40.02
CA TYR A 7 39.29 -62.92 41.02
C TYR A 7 40.13 -64.07 40.46
N THR A 8 41.36 -64.22 40.99
CA THR A 8 42.25 -65.35 40.72
C THR A 8 42.69 -65.96 42.06
N ASP A 9 42.63 -67.29 42.21
CA ASP A 9 43.07 -68.00 43.41
C ASP A 9 44.46 -68.62 43.18
N SER A 10 45.47 -68.09 43.87
CA SER A 10 46.86 -68.57 43.83
C SER A 10 47.36 -69.09 45.19
N GLY A 11 46.46 -69.61 46.04
CA GLY A 11 46.85 -70.37 47.24
C GLY A 11 47.15 -69.52 48.49
N GLY A 12 46.64 -68.29 48.55
CA GLY A 12 46.78 -67.38 49.71
C GLY A 12 45.52 -66.57 50.05
N GLY A 13 44.37 -66.89 49.44
CA GLY A 13 43.11 -66.12 49.53
C GLY A 13 42.77 -65.40 48.22
N PRO A 14 41.48 -65.07 47.96
CA PRO A 14 41.06 -64.51 46.68
C PRO A 14 41.59 -63.08 46.51
N VAL A 15 42.39 -62.86 45.46
CA VAL A 15 42.79 -61.52 45.01
C VAL A 15 41.85 -61.10 43.90
N ALA A 16 41.15 -59.98 44.08
CA ALA A 16 40.30 -59.41 43.03
C ALA A 16 41.20 -58.94 41.86
N GLY A 17 40.98 -59.47 40.66
CA GLY A 17 41.58 -58.96 39.44
C GLY A 17 40.76 -57.79 38.90
N THR A 18 41.40 -56.74 38.40
CA THR A 18 40.71 -55.57 37.84
C THR A 18 41.02 -55.44 36.35
N ALA A 19 40.02 -55.11 35.53
CA ALA A 19 40.21 -54.81 34.12
C ALA A 19 39.51 -53.51 33.74
N ASN A 20 40.25 -52.60 33.11
CA ASN A 20 39.68 -51.36 32.57
C ASN A 20 39.00 -51.64 31.22
N VAL A 21 37.73 -51.29 31.11
CA VAL A 21 36.94 -51.43 29.87
C VAL A 21 36.40 -50.09 29.40
N SER A 22 36.29 -49.93 28.08
CA SER A 22 35.55 -48.84 27.46
C SER A 22 34.06 -49.15 27.51
N VAL A 23 33.26 -48.11 27.76
CA VAL A 23 31.79 -48.19 27.76
C VAL A 23 31.22 -47.20 26.76
N GLU A 24 30.09 -47.56 26.18
CA GLU A 24 29.35 -46.75 25.21
C GLU A 24 27.95 -46.49 25.76
N ALA A 25 27.41 -45.31 25.50
CA ALA A 25 26.06 -44.96 25.93
C ALA A 25 25.02 -45.73 25.11
N GLU A 26 23.93 -46.15 25.75
CA GLU A 26 22.82 -46.85 25.07
C GLU A 26 22.05 -45.92 24.11
N SER A 27 22.05 -44.62 24.37
CA SER A 27 21.40 -43.62 23.52
C SER A 27 22.04 -42.24 23.69
N PRO A 28 21.89 -41.33 22.70
CA PRO A 28 22.39 -39.96 22.81
C PRO A 28 21.62 -39.16 23.86
N GLY A 29 22.30 -38.19 24.46
CA GLY A 29 21.69 -37.23 25.38
C GLY A 29 22.39 -37.14 26.72
N SER A 30 22.26 -35.98 27.35
CA SER A 30 22.90 -35.70 28.64
C SER A 30 22.39 -36.61 29.77
N GLY A 31 21.19 -37.18 29.62
CA GLY A 31 20.64 -38.18 30.53
C GLY A 31 21.41 -39.50 30.58
N TYR A 32 22.26 -39.78 29.58
CA TYR A 32 23.13 -40.96 29.55
C TYR A 32 24.56 -40.69 30.07
N ASN A 33 24.81 -39.48 30.57
CA ASN A 33 26.02 -39.18 31.34
C ASN A 33 25.85 -39.72 32.78
N VAL A 34 26.38 -40.91 33.03
CA VAL A 34 26.27 -41.58 34.33
C VAL A 34 27.35 -41.08 35.29
N GLY A 35 26.95 -40.60 36.47
CA GLY A 35 27.87 -40.24 37.56
C GLY A 35 28.63 -41.46 38.12
N PRO A 36 29.57 -41.28 39.08
CA PRO A 36 30.25 -42.40 39.72
C PRO A 36 29.26 -43.40 40.33
N SER A 37 29.29 -44.64 39.86
CA SER A 37 28.29 -45.68 40.13
C SER A 37 28.91 -47.07 40.05
N SER A 38 28.22 -48.06 40.62
CA SER A 38 28.53 -49.47 40.45
C SER A 38 27.50 -50.14 39.54
N PHE A 39 27.94 -51.06 38.69
CA PHE A 39 27.17 -51.73 37.67
C PHE A 39 27.23 -53.25 37.86
N THR A 40 26.09 -53.90 37.71
CA THR A 40 26.04 -55.36 37.54
C THR A 40 26.06 -55.70 36.07
N ILE A 41 26.71 -56.80 35.68
CA ILE A 41 26.74 -57.26 34.29
C ILE A 41 25.54 -58.19 34.05
N PRO A 42 24.51 -57.77 33.29
CA PRO A 42 23.28 -58.55 33.12
C PRO A 42 23.53 -59.94 32.52
N ALA A 43 24.57 -60.09 31.69
CA ALA A 43 24.96 -61.36 31.09
C ALA A 43 25.35 -62.44 32.12
N PHE A 44 25.63 -62.08 33.38
CA PHE A 44 25.89 -63.03 34.46
C PHE A 44 24.68 -63.35 35.32
N SER A 45 23.52 -62.75 35.05
CA SER A 45 22.28 -63.00 35.80
C SER A 45 21.95 -64.50 35.83
N GLY A 46 21.60 -65.01 37.02
CA GLY A 46 21.34 -66.43 37.24
C GLY A 46 22.58 -67.31 37.48
N THR A 47 23.77 -66.72 37.55
CA THR A 47 25.02 -67.43 37.88
C THR A 47 25.69 -66.85 39.13
N ASP A 48 26.55 -67.64 39.78
CA ASP A 48 27.38 -67.19 40.91
C ASP A 48 28.31 -66.01 40.55
N LYS A 49 28.52 -65.74 39.25
CA LYS A 49 29.34 -64.62 38.79
C LYS A 49 28.64 -63.27 38.94
N TYR A 50 27.31 -63.25 39.02
CA TYR A 50 26.53 -62.00 39.09
C TYR A 50 26.86 -61.15 40.33
N SER A 51 27.10 -61.81 41.47
CA SER A 51 27.46 -61.15 42.73
C SER A 51 28.97 -60.96 42.92
N LYS A 52 29.79 -61.61 42.08
CA LYS A 52 31.25 -61.63 42.20
C LYS A 52 31.97 -60.81 41.14
N VAL A 53 31.31 -60.48 40.03
CA VAL A 53 31.86 -59.68 38.93
C VAL A 53 31.01 -58.45 38.70
N THR A 54 31.52 -57.31 39.16
CA THR A 54 30.87 -56.01 39.06
C THR A 54 31.75 -55.03 38.29
N GLY A 55 31.12 -54.07 37.62
CA GLY A 55 31.79 -52.90 37.07
C GLY A 55 31.65 -51.70 38.00
N GLU A 56 32.60 -50.79 38.00
CA GLU A 56 32.44 -49.48 38.64
C GLU A 56 33.06 -48.35 37.80
N ASN A 57 32.49 -47.15 37.87
CA ASN A 57 33.16 -45.93 37.42
C ASN A 57 33.38 -44.99 38.60
N THR A 58 34.62 -44.52 38.76
CA THR A 58 35.01 -43.56 39.80
C THR A 58 34.88 -42.11 39.34
N ALA A 59 34.81 -41.87 38.04
CA ALA A 59 34.58 -40.56 37.42
C ALA A 59 33.27 -40.54 36.64
N ALA A 60 32.61 -39.38 36.62
CA ALA A 60 31.40 -39.18 35.82
C ALA A 60 31.69 -39.41 34.34
N MET A 61 30.81 -40.15 33.66
CA MET A 61 30.83 -40.30 32.21
C MET A 61 30.32 -38.99 31.59
N SER A 62 30.92 -38.60 30.46
CA SER A 62 30.63 -37.33 29.78
C SER A 62 30.63 -37.54 28.27
N GLY A 63 29.98 -36.63 27.55
CA GLY A 63 29.93 -36.64 26.07
C GLY A 63 28.56 -36.98 25.49
N GLY A 64 27.60 -37.43 26.32
CA GLY A 64 26.19 -37.49 25.94
C GLY A 64 25.60 -36.08 25.86
N GLU A 65 25.12 -35.70 24.69
CA GLU A 65 24.46 -34.42 24.43
C GLU A 65 23.34 -34.62 23.41
N THR A 66 22.26 -33.84 23.52
CA THR A 66 21.22 -33.71 22.50
C THR A 66 21.13 -32.24 22.17
N LYS A 67 21.27 -31.90 20.88
CA LYS A 67 21.21 -30.51 20.43
C LYS A 67 20.01 -30.32 19.51
N GLU A 68 19.10 -29.44 19.88
CA GLU A 68 18.10 -28.91 18.96
C GLU A 68 18.78 -27.86 18.07
N VAL A 69 18.50 -27.92 16.77
CA VAL A 69 19.05 -26.98 15.81
C VAL A 69 17.94 -26.46 14.90
N SER A 70 17.96 -25.15 14.65
CA SER A 70 17.06 -24.52 13.68
C SER A 70 17.60 -24.72 12.27
N VAL A 71 16.73 -25.15 11.36
CA VAL A 71 17.06 -25.40 9.96
C VAL A 71 16.17 -24.52 9.09
N VAL A 72 16.79 -23.79 8.17
CA VAL A 72 16.07 -22.94 7.23
C VAL A 72 15.32 -23.82 6.23
N THR A 73 14.01 -23.65 6.11
CA THR A 73 13.21 -24.35 5.10
C THR A 73 13.06 -23.51 3.83
N THR A 74 12.76 -24.16 2.71
CA THR A 74 12.39 -23.46 1.47
C THR A 74 11.16 -22.57 1.65
N ALA A 75 10.23 -22.98 2.52
CA ALA A 75 9.04 -22.20 2.83
C ALA A 75 9.40 -20.89 3.56
N ASP A 76 10.31 -20.95 4.55
CA ASP A 76 10.77 -19.78 5.29
C ASP A 76 11.41 -18.76 4.35
N ILE A 77 12.30 -19.22 3.46
CA ILE A 77 12.94 -18.35 2.46
C ILE A 77 11.90 -17.71 1.55
N ASN A 78 10.97 -18.49 1.00
CA ASN A 78 9.98 -17.95 0.06
C ASN A 78 9.01 -16.97 0.72
N ASN A 79 8.56 -17.28 1.94
CA ASN A 79 7.69 -16.38 2.71
C ASN A 79 8.42 -15.08 3.04
N ALA A 80 9.64 -15.16 3.59
CA ALA A 80 10.44 -13.98 3.91
C ALA A 80 10.70 -13.12 2.65
N LYS A 81 11.02 -13.75 1.52
CA LYS A 81 11.20 -13.06 0.24
C LYS A 81 9.94 -12.36 -0.25
N ASN A 82 8.78 -13.00 -0.15
CA ASN A 82 7.51 -12.45 -0.61
C ASN A 82 7.02 -11.31 0.28
N ASP A 83 7.06 -11.49 1.60
CA ASP A 83 6.58 -10.49 2.55
C ASP A 83 7.48 -9.26 2.52
N PHE A 84 8.81 -9.47 2.55
CA PHE A 84 9.74 -8.35 2.45
C PHE A 84 9.69 -7.66 1.07
N SER A 85 9.37 -8.37 -0.02
CA SER A 85 9.17 -7.73 -1.33
C SER A 85 8.00 -6.76 -1.32
N LYS A 86 6.88 -7.11 -0.66
CA LYS A 86 5.73 -6.21 -0.54
C LYS A 86 6.07 -4.97 0.26
N GLU A 87 6.73 -5.15 1.40
CA GLU A 87 7.17 -4.04 2.25
C GLU A 87 8.13 -3.09 1.51
N VAL A 88 9.09 -3.65 0.76
CA VAL A 88 10.03 -2.86 -0.05
C VAL A 88 9.29 -2.10 -1.16
N VAL A 89 8.33 -2.72 -1.85
CA VAL A 89 7.54 -2.04 -2.89
C VAL A 89 6.75 -0.87 -2.29
N ASP A 90 6.10 -1.08 -1.15
CA ASP A 90 5.30 -0.03 -0.50
C ASP A 90 6.17 1.10 0.07
N ALA A 91 7.29 0.76 0.69
CA ALA A 91 8.27 1.74 1.17
C ALA A 91 8.84 2.57 0.01
N ALA A 92 9.17 1.92 -1.11
CA ALA A 92 9.74 2.58 -2.26
C ALA A 92 8.72 3.49 -2.98
N LYS A 93 7.43 3.09 -3.02
CA LYS A 93 6.33 3.97 -3.46
C LYS A 93 6.19 5.21 -2.58
N LYS A 94 6.22 5.02 -1.26
CA LYS A 94 6.13 6.12 -0.30
C LYS A 94 7.31 7.09 -0.43
N GLU A 95 8.53 6.57 -0.48
CA GLU A 95 9.73 7.40 -0.65
C GLU A 95 9.69 8.18 -1.97
N ALA A 96 9.22 7.56 -3.06
CA ALA A 96 9.05 8.26 -4.33
C ALA A 96 8.08 9.44 -4.21
N LYS A 97 6.92 9.26 -3.54
CA LYS A 97 5.96 10.34 -3.26
C LYS A 97 6.56 11.44 -2.39
N ASP A 98 7.31 11.08 -1.36
CA ASP A 98 7.94 12.05 -0.43
C ASP A 98 9.04 12.89 -1.12
N LYS A 99 9.67 12.35 -2.18
CA LYS A 99 10.66 13.07 -2.99
C LYS A 99 10.05 13.98 -4.06
N VAL A 100 8.74 13.90 -4.29
CA VAL A 100 8.06 14.79 -5.25
C VAL A 100 8.08 16.21 -4.70
N LYS A 101 8.43 17.17 -5.57
CA LYS A 101 8.42 18.59 -5.20
C LYS A 101 6.99 19.05 -4.92
N LYS A 102 6.84 20.02 -4.02
CA LYS A 102 5.52 20.51 -3.56
C LYS A 102 4.60 21.02 -4.68
N ASP A 103 5.14 21.48 -5.80
CA ASP A 103 4.40 21.97 -6.97
C ASP A 103 4.11 20.88 -8.03
N TYR A 104 4.52 19.64 -7.75
CA TYR A 104 4.31 18.50 -8.63
C TYR A 104 3.32 17.52 -8.01
N THR A 105 2.53 16.91 -8.87
CA THR A 105 1.58 15.87 -8.55
C THR A 105 2.07 14.55 -9.14
N LEU A 106 2.07 13.49 -8.33
CA LEU A 106 2.40 12.13 -8.75
C LEU A 106 1.19 11.22 -8.49
N LYS A 107 0.71 10.59 -9.57
CA LYS A 107 -0.35 9.59 -9.52
C LYS A 107 0.24 8.20 -9.27
N ASP A 108 -0.50 7.35 -8.57
CA ASP A 108 -0.04 6.00 -8.23
C ASP A 108 0.20 5.15 -9.48
N GLU A 109 -0.62 5.38 -10.51
CA GLU A 109 -0.53 4.74 -11.83
C GLU A 109 0.71 5.17 -12.62
N ALA A 110 1.28 6.34 -12.32
CA ALA A 110 2.49 6.86 -12.95
C ALA A 110 3.78 6.44 -12.22
N LEU A 111 3.70 5.40 -11.39
CA LEU A 111 4.80 4.88 -10.58
C LEU A 111 5.00 3.38 -10.87
N LYS A 112 6.21 3.00 -11.25
CA LYS A 112 6.61 1.61 -11.48
C LYS A 112 7.73 1.23 -10.53
N VAL A 113 7.55 0.13 -9.82
CA VAL A 113 8.59 -0.50 -9.00
C VAL A 113 8.98 -1.83 -9.65
N GLU A 114 10.27 -2.01 -9.87
CA GLU A 114 10.84 -3.23 -10.44
C GLU A 114 11.83 -3.83 -9.43
N VAL A 115 11.62 -5.09 -9.04
CA VAL A 115 12.57 -5.81 -8.18
C VAL A 115 13.71 -6.32 -9.06
N ILE A 116 14.91 -5.74 -8.90
CA ILE A 116 16.11 -6.11 -9.64
C ILE A 116 16.70 -7.41 -9.10
N SER A 117 16.73 -7.58 -7.78
CA SER A 117 17.26 -8.79 -7.15
C SER A 117 16.58 -9.08 -5.83
N ASN A 118 16.39 -10.36 -5.52
CA ASN A 118 15.88 -10.83 -4.24
C ASN A 118 16.66 -12.08 -3.78
N THR A 119 17.62 -11.87 -2.88
CA THR A 119 18.57 -12.90 -2.43
C THR A 119 18.42 -13.18 -0.95
N ALA A 120 18.67 -14.42 -0.55
CA ALA A 120 18.76 -14.82 0.86
C ALA A 120 20.23 -15.13 1.18
N SER A 121 20.66 -14.88 2.42
CA SER A 121 22.03 -15.17 2.87
C SER A 121 22.32 -16.67 3.02
N ASN A 122 21.27 -17.49 3.08
CA ASN A 122 21.32 -18.92 3.40
C ASN A 122 20.41 -19.72 2.46
N ALA A 123 20.77 -20.98 2.26
CA ALA A 123 19.99 -21.94 1.48
C ALA A 123 19.10 -22.80 2.38
N ALA A 124 18.12 -23.45 1.78
CA ALA A 124 17.31 -24.44 2.50
C ALA A 124 18.20 -25.60 2.96
N GLY A 125 18.03 -26.02 4.21
CA GLY A 125 18.87 -27.02 4.87
C GLY A 125 20.03 -26.44 5.68
N ASP A 126 20.31 -25.14 5.56
CA ASP A 126 21.32 -24.49 6.41
C ASP A 126 20.86 -24.48 7.86
N THR A 127 21.77 -24.84 8.76
CA THR A 127 21.54 -24.82 10.21
C THR A 127 21.96 -23.46 10.78
N VAL A 128 21.01 -22.52 10.82
CA VAL A 128 21.20 -21.16 11.36
C VAL A 128 19.93 -20.70 12.09
N ASP A 129 20.10 -19.90 13.14
CA ASP A 129 18.98 -19.36 13.92
C ASP A 129 18.26 -18.22 13.17
N GLN A 130 18.97 -17.49 12.32
CA GLN A 130 18.47 -16.36 11.54
C GLN A 130 19.17 -16.30 10.18
N PHE A 131 18.47 -15.79 9.17
CA PHE A 131 19.03 -15.46 7.86
C PHE A 131 18.54 -14.08 7.41
N THR A 132 19.24 -13.48 6.45
CA THR A 132 18.91 -12.16 5.91
C THR A 132 18.40 -12.28 4.49
N VAL A 133 17.33 -11.54 4.17
CA VAL A 133 16.89 -11.31 2.79
C VAL A 133 17.33 -9.92 2.34
N LYS A 134 17.94 -9.82 1.16
CA LYS A 134 18.32 -8.55 0.53
C LYS A 134 17.53 -8.37 -0.77
N ILE A 135 16.84 -7.25 -0.86
CA ILE A 135 16.04 -6.88 -2.03
C ILE A 135 16.59 -5.56 -2.58
N ASN A 136 16.91 -5.56 -3.87
CA ASN A 136 17.20 -4.33 -4.61
C ASN A 136 16.04 -4.06 -5.54
N ALA A 137 15.43 -2.89 -5.42
CA ALA A 137 14.34 -2.46 -6.27
C ALA A 137 14.68 -1.12 -6.94
N LYS A 138 14.23 -0.97 -8.19
CA LYS A 138 14.29 0.28 -8.94
C LYS A 138 12.90 0.89 -8.95
N VAL A 139 12.79 2.14 -8.54
CA VAL A 139 11.56 2.92 -8.69
C VAL A 139 11.74 3.94 -9.79
N GLN A 140 10.77 3.98 -10.69
CA GLN A 140 10.60 5.03 -11.68
C GLN A 140 9.24 5.67 -11.46
N ALA A 141 9.19 6.99 -11.58
CA ALA A 141 7.97 7.76 -11.41
C ALA A 141 7.98 8.94 -12.37
N VAL A 142 6.83 9.24 -12.96
CA VAL A 142 6.63 10.44 -13.79
C VAL A 142 5.60 11.32 -13.11
N SER A 143 5.97 12.57 -12.84
CA SER A 143 5.11 13.55 -12.19
C SER A 143 4.92 14.76 -13.11
N TYR A 144 3.88 15.54 -12.84
CA TYR A 144 3.60 16.77 -13.58
C TYR A 144 3.43 17.94 -12.64
N LYS A 145 3.67 19.14 -13.15
CA LYS A 145 3.42 20.38 -12.42
C LYS A 145 1.95 20.72 -12.49
N GLU A 146 1.30 20.88 -11.33
CA GLU A 146 -0.14 21.15 -11.25
C GLU A 146 -0.53 22.42 -12.05
N ASP A 147 0.33 23.43 -11.97
CA ASP A 147 0.16 24.71 -12.66
C ASP A 147 0.11 24.58 -14.19
N ASN A 148 0.79 23.58 -14.76
CA ASN A 148 0.76 23.30 -16.19
C ASN A 148 -0.55 22.61 -16.59
N LEU A 149 -1.02 21.66 -15.77
CA LEU A 149 -2.31 20.99 -16.00
C LEU A 149 -3.45 22.02 -15.93
N LYS A 150 -3.44 22.90 -14.92
CA LYS A 150 -4.45 23.95 -14.76
C LYS A 150 -4.51 24.91 -15.95
N LYS A 151 -3.36 25.31 -16.49
CA LYS A 151 -3.29 26.17 -17.70
C LYS A 151 -3.79 25.46 -18.95
N ALA A 152 -3.42 24.18 -19.14
CA ALA A 152 -3.88 23.38 -20.27
C ALA A 152 -5.41 23.18 -20.20
N TYR A 153 -5.92 22.91 -18.99
CA TYR A 153 -7.34 22.78 -18.72
C TYR A 153 -8.12 24.06 -19.00
N ALA A 154 -7.72 25.19 -18.40
CA ALA A 154 -8.40 26.47 -18.58
C ALA A 154 -8.55 26.85 -20.06
N LYS A 155 -7.48 26.65 -20.85
CA LYS A 155 -7.52 26.88 -22.31
C LYS A 155 -8.51 25.97 -23.03
N LYS A 156 -8.64 24.71 -22.60
CA LYS A 156 -9.60 23.76 -23.20
C LYS A 156 -11.04 24.09 -22.79
N ALA A 157 -11.27 24.39 -21.52
CA ALA A 157 -12.56 24.82 -20.98
C ALA A 157 -13.09 26.10 -21.66
N GLU A 158 -12.24 27.09 -21.90
CA GLU A 158 -12.61 28.31 -22.64
C GLU A 158 -13.03 28.01 -24.08
N ASN A 159 -12.33 27.10 -24.76
CA ASN A 159 -12.66 26.71 -26.14
C ASN A 159 -13.98 25.93 -26.21
N GLU A 160 -14.23 25.00 -25.28
CA GLU A 160 -15.47 24.21 -25.25
C GLU A 160 -16.67 25.04 -24.77
N GLY A 161 -16.46 26.03 -23.90
CA GLY A 161 -17.49 26.98 -23.43
C GLY A 161 -17.99 27.96 -24.51
N GLY A 162 -17.36 27.98 -25.69
CA GLY A 162 -17.89 28.65 -26.89
C GLY A 162 -17.97 30.17 -26.84
N GLY A 163 -17.34 30.83 -25.87
CA GLY A 163 -17.24 32.30 -25.77
C GLY A 163 -18.56 33.07 -25.54
N ILE A 164 -19.71 32.39 -25.51
CA ILE A 164 -21.06 32.99 -25.38
C ILE A 164 -21.61 32.83 -23.95
N LYS A 165 -20.94 32.03 -23.11
CA LYS A 165 -21.34 31.73 -21.73
C LYS A 165 -20.21 32.09 -20.76
N ASN A 166 -20.56 32.65 -19.60
CA ASN A 166 -19.61 32.89 -18.51
C ASN A 166 -19.38 31.58 -17.74
N VAL A 167 -18.12 31.25 -17.49
CA VAL A 167 -17.75 30.15 -16.58
C VAL A 167 -18.02 30.59 -15.14
N VAL A 168 -18.94 29.89 -14.48
CA VAL A 168 -19.36 30.14 -13.08
C VAL A 168 -18.50 29.33 -12.13
N ASP A 169 -18.24 28.08 -12.51
CA ASP A 169 -17.36 27.14 -11.85
C ASP A 169 -16.78 26.24 -12.93
N ASP A 170 -15.45 26.14 -12.99
CA ASP A 170 -14.76 25.31 -13.96
C ASP A 170 -14.62 23.87 -13.48
N GLY A 171 -15.08 23.52 -12.26
CA GLY A 171 -15.08 22.14 -11.78
C GLY A 171 -13.70 21.53 -11.54
N TYR A 172 -12.61 22.30 -11.69
CA TYR A 172 -11.24 21.78 -11.64
C TYR A 172 -10.94 21.10 -10.30
N ASP A 173 -11.37 21.71 -9.19
CA ASP A 173 -11.12 21.21 -7.84
C ASP A 173 -11.84 19.87 -7.53
N LYS A 174 -12.88 19.53 -8.31
CA LYS A 174 -13.64 18.28 -8.18
C LYS A 174 -13.30 17.28 -9.30
N ALA A 175 -12.35 17.63 -10.17
CA ALA A 175 -12.04 16.83 -11.34
C ALA A 175 -11.50 15.45 -10.97
N LYS A 176 -11.91 14.45 -11.75
CA LYS A 176 -11.32 13.13 -11.70
C LYS A 176 -10.16 13.08 -12.70
N THR A 177 -9.01 12.61 -12.22
CA THR A 177 -7.79 12.52 -13.03
C THR A 177 -7.20 11.13 -12.92
N THR A 178 -7.10 10.44 -14.06
CA THR A 178 -6.55 9.09 -14.18
C THR A 178 -5.44 9.07 -15.24
N VAL A 179 -4.46 8.19 -15.06
CA VAL A 179 -3.41 7.98 -16.06
C VAL A 179 -3.87 6.87 -17.01
N SER A 180 -4.05 7.19 -18.29
CA SER A 180 -4.58 6.27 -19.30
C SER A 180 -3.48 5.55 -20.11
N ALA A 181 -2.32 6.19 -20.27
CA ALA A 181 -1.14 5.58 -20.88
C ALA A 181 0.14 6.02 -20.16
N LEU A 182 1.14 5.14 -20.07
CA LEU A 182 2.42 5.44 -19.43
C LEU A 182 3.57 4.84 -20.24
N ASP A 183 4.50 5.69 -20.65
CA ASP A 183 5.78 5.33 -21.27
C ASP A 183 6.93 5.78 -20.36
N MET A 184 7.41 4.85 -19.54
CA MET A 184 8.49 5.08 -18.59
C MET A 184 9.86 5.30 -19.25
N GLU A 185 10.05 4.85 -20.49
CA GLU A 185 11.31 5.03 -21.20
C GLU A 185 11.42 6.46 -21.74
N LYS A 186 10.32 6.99 -22.27
CA LYS A 186 10.24 8.38 -22.74
C LYS A 186 9.95 9.38 -21.62
N GLY A 187 9.50 8.91 -20.45
CA GLY A 187 9.10 9.77 -19.34
C GLY A 187 7.82 10.55 -19.65
N THR A 188 6.92 9.95 -20.42
CA THR A 188 5.65 10.55 -20.85
C THR A 188 4.48 9.70 -20.39
N PHE A 189 3.34 10.34 -20.13
CA PHE A 189 2.08 9.65 -19.85
C PHE A 189 0.93 10.48 -20.42
N ASP A 190 -0.20 9.83 -20.64
CA ASP A 190 -1.47 10.48 -20.95
C ASP A 190 -2.35 10.54 -19.69
N ILE A 191 -3.00 11.68 -19.50
CA ILE A 191 -3.96 11.90 -18.41
C ILE A 191 -5.34 12.10 -19.01
N ASP A 192 -6.28 11.32 -18.49
CA ASP A 192 -7.70 11.60 -18.65
C ASP A 192 -8.13 12.54 -17.53
N PHE A 193 -8.73 13.65 -17.91
CA PHE A 193 -9.20 14.70 -17.00
C PHE A 193 -10.68 14.94 -17.25
N ILE A 194 -11.50 14.62 -16.26
CA ILE A 194 -12.96 14.73 -16.33
C ILE A 194 -13.42 15.72 -15.25
N ALA A 195 -14.07 16.80 -15.68
CA ALA A 195 -14.61 17.84 -14.79
C ALA A 195 -15.97 18.31 -15.31
N ASP A 196 -16.87 18.62 -14.38
CA ASP A 196 -18.17 19.21 -14.69
C ASP A 196 -18.06 20.73 -14.68
N ILE A 197 -18.34 21.36 -15.82
CA ILE A 197 -18.24 22.82 -15.99
C ILE A 197 -19.63 23.43 -15.84
N TYR A 198 -19.76 24.41 -14.93
CA TYR A 198 -20.98 25.18 -14.77
C TYR A 198 -20.89 26.49 -15.53
N LEU A 199 -21.74 26.62 -16.54
CA LEU A 199 -21.82 27.79 -17.41
C LEU A 199 -23.08 28.60 -17.11
N SER A 200 -23.00 29.92 -17.28
CA SER A 200 -24.17 30.81 -17.27
C SER A 200 -24.25 31.60 -18.56
N SER A 201 -25.46 31.86 -19.05
CA SER A 201 -25.68 32.67 -20.24
C SER A 201 -25.20 34.11 -20.02
N ILE A 202 -24.52 34.68 -21.00
CA ILE A 202 -24.22 36.12 -21.01
C ILE A 202 -25.51 36.85 -21.39
N LEU A 203 -26.09 37.58 -20.44
CA LEU A 203 -27.26 38.41 -20.71
C LEU A 203 -26.83 39.77 -21.28
N ASP A 204 -27.36 40.13 -22.45
CA ASP A 204 -27.21 41.49 -22.98
C ASP A 204 -28.10 42.45 -22.18
N VAL A 205 -27.52 42.99 -21.10
CA VAL A 205 -28.19 43.94 -20.21
C VAL A 205 -28.67 45.18 -20.96
N ASN A 206 -27.98 45.61 -22.02
CA ASN A 206 -28.37 46.81 -22.76
C ASN A 206 -29.58 46.55 -23.65
N MET A 207 -29.58 45.44 -24.39
CA MET A 207 -30.72 44.98 -25.18
C MET A 207 -31.93 44.75 -24.27
N ILE A 208 -31.74 44.05 -23.15
CA ILE A 208 -32.82 43.82 -22.19
C ILE A 208 -33.37 45.17 -21.73
N LYS A 209 -32.52 46.09 -21.26
CA LYS A 209 -32.99 47.41 -20.81
C LYS A 209 -33.80 48.14 -21.87
N ASP A 210 -33.40 48.08 -23.14
CA ASP A 210 -34.09 48.75 -24.25
C ASP A 210 -35.50 48.17 -24.48
N GLU A 211 -35.64 46.84 -24.41
CA GLU A 211 -36.93 46.17 -24.59
C GLU A 211 -37.89 46.41 -23.40
N LEU A 212 -37.33 46.61 -22.19
CA LEU A 212 -38.13 46.85 -20.99
C LEU A 212 -38.73 48.26 -20.92
N ILE A 213 -38.21 49.25 -21.65
CA ILE A 213 -38.57 50.67 -21.50
C ILE A 213 -40.09 50.87 -21.67
N GLY A 214 -40.75 51.40 -20.62
CA GLY A 214 -42.19 51.71 -20.65
C GLY A 214 -43.14 50.49 -20.64
N GLN A 215 -42.60 49.27 -20.62
CA GLN A 215 -43.38 48.04 -20.52
C GLN A 215 -43.96 47.87 -19.12
N THR A 216 -45.00 47.02 -19.04
CA THR A 216 -45.59 46.56 -17.78
C THR A 216 -44.77 45.43 -17.18
N GLU A 217 -44.78 45.31 -15.86
CA GLU A 217 -44.08 44.24 -15.12
C GLU A 217 -44.31 42.83 -15.71
N ASN A 218 -45.56 42.46 -16.02
CA ASN A 218 -45.87 41.13 -16.58
C ASN A 218 -45.18 40.90 -17.93
N LYS A 219 -45.32 41.82 -18.88
CA LYS A 219 -44.65 41.72 -20.19
C LYS A 219 -43.12 41.68 -20.05
N SER A 220 -42.58 42.50 -19.15
CA SER A 220 -41.16 42.52 -18.84
C SER A 220 -40.69 41.18 -18.26
N LYS A 221 -41.48 40.59 -17.36
CA LYS A 221 -41.23 39.26 -16.79
C LYS A 221 -41.20 38.20 -17.89
N ASP A 222 -42.22 38.14 -18.73
CA ASP A 222 -42.32 37.15 -19.81
C ASP A 222 -41.13 37.24 -20.78
N PHE A 223 -40.72 38.46 -21.15
CA PHE A 223 -39.56 38.68 -22.02
C PHE A 223 -38.24 38.22 -21.39
N ILE A 224 -38.01 38.55 -20.12
CA ILE A 224 -36.77 38.20 -19.40
C ILE A 224 -36.72 36.69 -19.13
N MET A 225 -37.84 36.08 -18.74
CA MET A 225 -37.96 34.63 -18.56
C MET A 225 -37.78 33.86 -19.88
N GLY A 226 -38.01 34.51 -21.03
CA GLY A 226 -37.73 33.95 -22.35
C GLY A 226 -36.25 33.97 -22.76
N GLN A 227 -35.36 34.62 -21.99
CA GLN A 227 -33.93 34.61 -22.25
C GLN A 227 -33.31 33.28 -21.80
N GLU A 228 -32.35 32.76 -22.57
CA GLU A 228 -31.67 31.51 -22.23
C GLU A 228 -30.99 31.61 -20.85
N GLY A 229 -31.24 30.64 -19.97
CA GLY A 229 -30.60 30.54 -18.66
C GLY A 229 -31.24 31.40 -17.55
N VAL A 230 -32.35 32.09 -17.83
CA VAL A 230 -33.10 32.81 -16.79
C VAL A 230 -34.18 31.91 -16.19
N THR A 231 -34.12 31.71 -14.87
CA THR A 231 -35.06 30.86 -14.12
C THR A 231 -36.01 31.64 -13.22
N ASP A 232 -35.63 32.85 -12.81
CA ASP A 232 -36.47 33.73 -12.01
C ASP A 232 -36.15 35.21 -12.30
N VAL A 233 -37.13 36.08 -12.03
CA VAL A 233 -36.97 37.53 -12.14
C VAL A 233 -37.81 38.25 -11.08
N SER A 234 -37.16 39.17 -10.36
CA SER A 234 -37.80 40.04 -9.36
C SER A 234 -37.69 41.51 -9.76
N PHE A 235 -38.80 42.22 -9.63
CA PHE A 235 -38.89 43.66 -9.86
C PHE A 235 -38.99 44.42 -8.54
N LYS A 236 -38.22 45.50 -8.43
CA LYS A 236 -38.30 46.45 -7.32
C LYS A 236 -38.47 47.86 -7.90
N PHE A 237 -39.61 48.48 -7.60
CA PHE A 237 -39.92 49.83 -8.08
C PHE A 237 -39.66 50.87 -7.00
N TRP A 238 -38.98 51.95 -7.37
CA TRP A 238 -38.87 53.16 -6.56
C TRP A 238 -39.22 54.38 -7.41
N PRO A 239 -40.27 55.14 -7.06
CA PRO A 239 -41.20 54.89 -5.95
C PRO A 239 -42.08 53.64 -6.16
N SER A 240 -42.57 53.03 -5.08
CA SER A 240 -43.30 51.76 -5.11
C SER A 240 -44.67 51.80 -5.80
N PHE A 241 -45.20 52.99 -6.09
CA PHE A 241 -46.47 53.17 -6.79
C PHE A 241 -46.35 53.04 -8.33
N LEU A 242 -45.13 52.95 -8.88
CA LEU A 242 -44.92 52.79 -10.32
C LEU A 242 -45.45 51.42 -10.78
N LYS A 243 -46.26 51.43 -11.85
CA LYS A 243 -46.83 50.21 -12.47
C LYS A 243 -46.13 49.80 -13.76
N ARG A 244 -45.12 50.56 -14.18
CA ARG A 244 -44.41 50.41 -15.46
C ARG A 244 -42.94 50.71 -15.27
N ILE A 245 -42.12 50.08 -16.09
CA ILE A 245 -40.69 50.34 -16.14
C ILE A 245 -40.46 51.81 -16.59
N PRO A 246 -39.56 52.56 -15.92
CA PRO A 246 -39.26 53.94 -16.30
C PRO A 246 -38.86 54.09 -17.77
N ARG A 247 -39.23 55.22 -18.39
CA ARG A 247 -38.86 55.52 -19.79
C ARG A 247 -37.40 55.93 -19.99
N ILE A 248 -36.70 56.23 -18.91
CA ILE A 248 -35.31 56.67 -18.93
C ILE A 248 -34.43 55.47 -18.64
N LYS A 249 -33.62 55.04 -19.61
CA LYS A 249 -32.76 53.85 -19.51
C LYS A 249 -31.83 53.85 -18.30
N SER A 250 -31.32 55.02 -17.90
CA SER A 250 -30.44 55.16 -16.72
C SER A 250 -31.12 54.88 -15.38
N HIS A 251 -32.46 54.92 -15.33
CA HIS A 251 -33.24 54.57 -14.14
C HIS A 251 -33.53 53.07 -14.03
N ILE A 252 -33.13 52.27 -15.02
CA ILE A 252 -33.29 50.82 -15.01
C ILE A 252 -31.96 50.19 -14.60
N LYS A 253 -31.97 49.49 -13.46
CA LYS A 253 -30.83 48.72 -12.94
C LYS A 253 -31.17 47.24 -12.98
N ILE A 254 -30.30 46.45 -13.60
CA ILE A 254 -30.42 44.99 -13.69
C ILE A 254 -29.23 44.41 -12.95
N LYS A 255 -29.49 43.47 -12.05
CA LYS A 255 -28.48 42.67 -11.37
C LYS A 255 -28.77 41.21 -11.70
N ALA A 256 -27.81 40.54 -12.33
CA ALA A 256 -27.89 39.10 -12.59
C ALA A 256 -27.21 38.36 -11.43
N GLU A 257 -27.87 37.32 -10.94
CA GLU A 257 -27.32 36.39 -9.95
C GLU A 257 -27.39 34.99 -10.54
N VAL A 258 -26.36 34.18 -10.32
CA VAL A 258 -26.26 32.84 -10.86
C VAL A 258 -26.41 31.84 -9.72
N SER A 259 -27.31 30.88 -9.89
CA SER A 259 -27.53 29.77 -8.96
C SER A 259 -27.02 28.48 -9.59
N LYS A 260 -26.22 27.70 -8.86
CA LYS A 260 -25.86 26.33 -9.29
C LYS A 260 -27.10 25.46 -9.18
N VAL A 261 -27.60 24.98 -10.30
CA VAL A 261 -28.59 23.91 -10.32
C VAL A 261 -27.81 22.61 -10.49
N GLU A 262 -27.75 21.79 -9.45
CA GLU A 262 -27.23 20.43 -9.57
C GLU A 262 -28.23 19.63 -10.41
N THR A 263 -27.86 19.36 -11.66
CA THR A 263 -28.60 18.43 -12.52
C THR A 263 -28.11 17.02 -12.20
N ASP A 264 -28.89 16.26 -11.42
CA ASP A 264 -28.71 14.81 -11.19
C ASP A 264 -29.10 13.99 -12.44
N GLU A 265 -28.62 14.36 -13.63
CA GLU A 265 -28.81 13.55 -14.83
C GLU A 265 -27.47 13.04 -15.36
N PRO A 266 -27.27 11.71 -15.44
CA PRO A 266 -26.08 11.16 -16.05
C PRO A 266 -26.08 11.52 -17.54
N VAL A 267 -24.97 12.08 -18.01
CA VAL A 267 -24.74 12.28 -19.45
C VAL A 267 -24.66 10.90 -20.10
N GLU A 268 -25.75 10.47 -20.73
CA GLU A 268 -25.74 9.30 -21.61
C GLU A 268 -24.82 9.57 -22.80
N GLU A 269 -23.64 8.96 -22.73
CA GLU A 269 -22.67 8.92 -23.81
C GLU A 269 -23.28 8.15 -25.00
N LYS A 270 -23.85 8.87 -25.97
CA LYS A 270 -24.25 8.29 -27.25
C LYS A 270 -23.01 7.89 -28.03
N ASN A 271 -22.61 6.63 -27.87
CA ASN A 271 -21.73 5.93 -28.79
C ASN A 271 -22.35 5.95 -30.20
N GLN A 272 -21.91 6.88 -31.05
CA GLN A 272 -22.08 6.74 -32.50
C GLN A 272 -20.93 5.90 -33.05
N SER A 273 -21.22 4.61 -33.23
CA SER A 273 -20.47 3.75 -34.14
C SER A 273 -20.67 4.24 -35.57
N GLY A 274 -19.57 4.61 -36.22
CA GLY A 274 -19.47 4.86 -37.66
C GLY A 274 -18.11 4.38 -38.15
#